data_AF-A0A8H1QSW7-F1
#
_entry.id   AF-A0A8H1QSW7-F1
#
_cell.length_a   1.000
_cell.length_b   1.000
_cell.length_c   1.000
_cell.angle_alpha   90.00
_cell.angle_beta   90.00
_cell.angle_gamma   90.00
#
_symmetry.space_group_name_H-M   'P 1'
#
loop_
_entity.id
_entity.type
_entity.pdbx_description
1 polymer ?
#
loop_
_entity_poly.entity_id
_entity_poly.type
_entity_poly.pdbx_seq_one_letter_code
_entity_poly.pdbx_strand_id
1 'polypeptide(L)' 'MKFVLEIDMDQMRGDGEAAAELGRALRYWGGNLHHYALVPGDGSAVLDSHYREVGNWRITDA' A
#
# COMPACT_ATOMS: atom_id res chain seq x y z
N MET A 1 4.06 2.50 18.47
CA MET A 1 3.93 1.60 17.32
C MET A 1 2.71 2.00 16.51
N LYS A 2 2.91 2.38 15.25
CA LYS A 2 1.88 2.92 14.37
C LYS A 2 2.02 2.30 12.98
N PHE A 3 0.92 1.85 12.40
CA PHE A 3 0.86 1.52 10.98
C PHE A 3 0.54 2.79 10.18
N VAL A 4 1.36 3.08 9.18
CA VAL A 4 1.16 4.19 8.25
C VAL A 4 1.06 3.62 6.85
N LEU A 5 0.01 3.99 6.13
CA LEU A 5 -0.15 3.75 4.70
C LEU A 5 -0.31 5.10 4.01
N GLU A 6 0.57 5.37 3.06
CA GLU A 6 0.52 6.56 2.23
C GLU A 6 0.44 6.11 0.78
N ILE A 7 -0.57 6.63 0.08
CA ILE A 7 -0.84 6.34 -1.33
C ILE A 7 -1.08 7.67 -2.03
N ASP A 8 -0.34 7.90 -3.12
CA ASP A 8 -0.58 8.98 -4.04
C ASP A 8 -1.67 8.58 -5.04
N MET A 9 -2.86 9.17 -4.87
CA MET A 9 -4.01 8.88 -5.71
C MET A 9 -3.88 9.49 -7.11
N ASP A 10 -3.05 10.52 -7.31
CA ASP A 10 -2.80 11.11 -8.63
C ASP A 10 -1.92 10.20 -9.49
N GLN A 11 -1.13 9.33 -8.85
CA GLN A 11 -0.29 8.34 -9.53
C GLN A 11 -1.03 7.03 -9.85
N MET A 12 -2.24 6.82 -9.34
CA MET A 12 -3.05 5.65 -9.68
C MET A 12 -3.62 5.79 -11.10
N ARG A 13 -2.97 5.11 -12.07
CA ARG A 13 -3.42 5.05 -13.47
C ARG A 13 -4.19 3.76 -13.74
N GLY A 14 -5.41 3.88 -14.28
CA GLY A 14 -6.25 2.76 -14.70
C GLY A 14 -7.60 3.25 -15.21
N ASP A 15 -8.25 2.45 -16.05
CA ASP A 15 -9.55 2.79 -16.62
C ASP A 15 -10.61 2.89 -15.52
N GLY A 16 -11.03 4.12 -15.22
CA GLY A 16 -12.38 4.39 -14.73
C GLY A 16 -12.68 4.26 -13.24
N GLU A 17 -11.70 4.25 -12.32
CA GLU A 17 -11.88 4.80 -10.95
C GLU A 17 -10.62 4.63 -10.08
N ALA A 18 -10.08 5.74 -9.56
CA ALA A 18 -9.05 5.71 -8.51
C ALA A 18 -9.50 4.89 -7.29
N ALA A 19 -10.82 4.84 -7.03
CA ALA A 19 -11.42 4.00 -5.99
C ALA A 19 -11.24 2.49 -6.27
N ALA A 20 -11.37 2.06 -7.53
CA ALA A 20 -11.20 0.66 -7.91
C ALA A 20 -9.74 0.21 -7.73
N GLU A 21 -8.78 1.04 -8.17
CA GLU A 21 -7.35 0.76 -7.99
C GLU A 21 -6.93 0.82 -6.52
N LEU A 22 -7.42 1.80 -5.76
CA LEU A 22 -7.20 1.86 -4.31
C LEU A 22 -7.75 0.61 -3.61
N GLY A 23 -8.97 0.20 -3.93
CA GLY A 23 -9.57 -1.02 -3.39
C GLY A 23 -8.76 -2.28 -3.72
N ARG A 24 -8.21 -2.37 -4.94
CA ARG A 24 -7.32 -3.46 -5.35
C ARG A 24 -6.03 -3.44 -4.53
N ALA A 25 -5.37 -2.29 -4.42
CA ALA A 25 -4.16 -2.12 -3.62
C ALA A 25 -4.39 -2.57 -2.17
N LEU A 26 -5.44 -2.06 -1.51
CA LEU A 26 -5.81 -2.40 -0.13
C LEU A 26 -6.01 -3.90 0.09
N ARG A 27 -6.66 -4.60 -0.85
CA ARG A 27 -6.85 -6.06 -0.75
C ARG A 27 -5.54 -6.84 -0.87
N TYR A 28 -4.65 -6.44 -1.79
CA TYR A 28 -3.41 -7.18 -2.03
C TYR A 28 -2.39 -7.03 -0.90
N TRP A 29 -2.00 -5.81 -0.55
CA TRP A 29 -0.99 -5.64 0.50
C TRP A 29 -1.58 -6.03 1.88
N GLY A 30 -2.86 -5.73 2.12
CA GLY A 30 -3.56 -6.12 3.35
C GLY A 30 -3.58 -7.64 3.53
N GLY A 31 -3.83 -8.37 2.44
CA GLY A 31 -3.72 -9.83 2.42
C GLY A 31 -2.30 -10.33 2.69
N ASN A 32 -1.26 -9.63 2.23
CA ASN A 32 0.14 -10.02 2.41
C ASN A 32 0.73 -9.71 3.80
N LEU A 33 0.05 -8.92 4.64
CA LEU A 33 0.59 -8.51 5.95
C LEU A 33 0.94 -9.69 6.86
N HIS A 34 0.28 -10.84 6.70
CA HIS A 34 0.56 -12.05 7.50
C HIS A 34 1.97 -12.63 7.28
N HIS A 35 2.69 -12.18 6.24
CA HIS A 35 4.09 -12.53 6.00
C HIS A 35 5.10 -11.68 6.78
N TYR A 36 4.65 -10.64 7.48
CA TYR A 36 5.52 -9.68 8.18
C TYR A 36 5.37 -9.79 9.69
N ALA A 37 6.43 -9.45 10.43
CA ALA A 37 6.42 -9.42 11.89
C ALA A 37 5.66 -8.20 12.45
N LEU A 38 5.48 -7.16 11.62
CA LEU A 38 4.83 -5.89 11.96
C LEU A 38 5.54 -5.16 13.11
N VAL A 39 6.86 -5.13 13.06
CA VAL A 39 7.72 -4.41 14.02
C VAL A 39 8.24 -3.10 13.42
N PRO A 40 8.62 -2.11 14.24
CA PRO A 40 9.22 -0.87 13.74
C PRO A 40 10.36 -1.12 12.76
N GLY A 41 10.29 -0.45 11.61
CA GLY A 41 11.21 -0.65 10.48
C GLY A 41 10.66 -1.54 9.36
N ASP A 42 9.62 -2.35 9.63
CA ASP A 42 8.94 -3.10 8.58
C ASP A 42 8.16 -2.17 7.65
N GLY A 43 8.15 -2.50 6.36
CA GLY A 43 7.45 -1.75 5.34
C GLY A 43 7.58 -2.36 3.95
N SER A 44 6.75 -1.91 3.02
CA SER A 44 6.89 -2.25 1.59
C SER A 44 6.23 -1.18 0.72
N ALA A 45 6.73 -1.07 -0.51
CA ALA A 45 6.07 -0.32 -1.57
C ALA A 45 4.68 -0.89 -1.88
N VAL A 46 3.76 -0.03 -2.29
CA VAL A 46 2.44 -0.34 -2.83
C VAL A 46 2.48 -0.08 -4.33
N LEU A 47 2.10 -1.10 -5.11
CA LEU A 47 2.14 -1.03 -6.57
C LEU A 47 0.72 -0.98 -7.18
N ASP A 48 0.56 -0.20 -8.25
CA ASP A 48 -0.64 -0.22 -9.09
C ASP A 48 -0.74 -1.50 -9.94
N SER A 49 -1.76 -1.59 -10.80
CA SER A 49 -2.02 -2.77 -11.63
C SER A 49 -0.98 -2.93 -12.75
N HIS A 50 -0.21 -1.88 -13.00
CA HIS A 50 0.87 -1.81 -13.97
C HIS A 50 2.26 -1.94 -13.33
N TYR A 51 2.32 -2.38 -12.06
CA TYR A 51 3.56 -2.52 -11.29
C TYR A 51 4.34 -1.22 -11.07
N ARG A 52 3.66 -0.07 -11.07
CA ARG A 52 4.25 1.21 -10.70
C ARG A 52 4.08 1.44 -9.22
N GLU A 53 5.12 1.94 -8.57
CA GLU A 53 5.01 2.39 -7.19
C GLU A 53 4.08 3.59 -7.10
N VAL A 54 3.11 3.51 -6.20
CA VAL A 54 2.13 4.58 -5.94
C VAL A 54 2.08 4.95 -4.46
N GLY A 55 2.94 4.37 -3.64
CA GLY A 55 2.94 4.57 -2.21
C GLY A 55 3.71 3.53 -1.45
N ASN A 56 3.59 3.56 -0.13
CA ASN A 56 4.20 2.59 0.77
C ASN A 56 3.37 2.42 2.05
N TRP A 57 3.61 1.31 2.74
CA TRP A 57 3.25 1.18 4.14
C TRP A 57 4.50 0.98 5.00
N ARG A 58 4.41 1.38 6.27
CA ARG A 58 5.47 1.19 7.26
C ARG A 58 4.92 1.05 8.69
N ILE A 59 5.65 0.35 9.53
CA ILE A 59 5.49 0.38 10.99
C ILE A 59 6.51 1.35 11.55
N THR A 60 6.03 2.36 12.28
CA THR A 60 6.89 3.31 12.99
C THR A 60 6.82 3.08 14.49
N ASP A 61 7.90 3.42 15.19
CA ASP A 61 7.80 3.81 16.58
C ASP A 61 6.87 5.03 16.68
N ALA A 62 6.07 5.10 17.76
CA ALA A 62 5.04 6.14 17.88
C ALA A 62 5.66 7.53 18.00
#